data_AF-A0A098E5U2-F1
#
_entry.id   AF-A0A098E5U2-F1
#
_cell.length_a   1.000
_cell.length_b   1.000
_cell.length_c   1.000
_cell.angle_alpha   90.00
_cell.angle_beta   90.00
_cell.angle_gamma   90.00
#
_symmetry.space_group_name_H-M   'P 1'
#
loop_
_entity.id
_entity.type
_entity.pdbx_description
1 polymer ?
#
loop_
_entity_poly.entity_id
_entity_poly.type
_entity_poly.pdbx_seq_one_letter_code
_entity_poly.pdbx_strand_id
1 'polypeptide(L)'
;MSQKFKETKIYFLRIVRRKGEKAGENEYGFIDILKQEIKLPKNLINLFVYCILDTISETLSIHTEGEDGKLNEIKTINFKIKNIIS
;
A
#
# COMPACT_ATOMS: atom_id res chain seq x y z
N MET A 1 -10.29 28.87 -13.03
CA MET A 1 -10.73 27.46 -13.03
C MET A 1 -9.58 26.62 -12.52
N SER A 2 -9.74 25.89 -11.41
CA SER A 2 -8.70 24.95 -10.98
C SER A 2 -8.57 23.87 -12.05
N GLN A 3 -7.35 23.63 -12.49
CA GLN A 3 -7.01 22.54 -13.39
C GLN A 3 -7.37 21.25 -12.64
N LYS A 4 -8.53 20.65 -12.96
CA LYS A 4 -8.95 19.40 -12.32
C LYS A 4 -7.80 18.40 -12.45
N PHE A 5 -7.35 17.86 -11.32
CA PHE A 5 -6.31 16.85 -11.27
C PHE A 5 -6.73 15.71 -12.21
N LYS A 6 -6.00 15.53 -13.33
CA LYS A 6 -6.33 14.55 -14.38
C LYS A 6 -5.81 13.15 -14.04
N GLU A 7 -4.89 13.07 -13.08
CA GLU A 7 -4.26 11.82 -12.72
C GLU A 7 -5.21 10.97 -11.88
N THR A 8 -5.47 9.76 -12.36
CA THR A 8 -6.42 8.82 -11.73
C THR A 8 -5.70 7.80 -10.85
N LYS A 9 -4.36 7.84 -10.84
CA LYS A 9 -3.51 6.93 -10.08
C LYS A 9 -2.51 7.70 -9.24
N ILE A 10 -2.48 7.42 -7.94
CA ILE A 10 -1.52 8.00 -7.02
C ILE A 10 -0.49 6.92 -6.68
N TYR A 11 0.77 7.22 -6.96
CA TYR A 11 1.90 6.32 -6.76
C TYR A 11 2.74 6.77 -5.57
N PHE A 12 3.04 5.86 -4.64
CA PHE A 12 3.84 6.21 -3.47
C PHE A 12 4.52 4.98 -2.85
N LEU A 13 5.61 5.24 -2.12
CA LEU A 13 6.30 4.22 -1.34
C LEU A 13 5.81 4.22 0.10
N ARG A 14 5.72 3.03 0.71
CA ARG A 14 5.53 2.85 2.15
C ARG A 14 6.56 1.86 2.66
N ILE A 15 7.11 2.13 3.84
CA ILE A 15 7.92 1.16 4.57
C ILE A 15 7.01 0.24 5.36
N VAL A 16 7.20 -1.07 5.22
CA VAL A 16 6.47 -2.07 5.98
C VAL A 16 7.01 -2.10 7.40
N ARG A 17 6.12 -1.85 8.37
CA ARG A 17 6.44 -1.86 9.80
C ARG A 17 6.12 -3.21 10.41
N ARG A 18 6.80 -3.57 11.49
CA ARG A 18 6.53 -4.79 12.28
C ARG A 18 5.39 -4.53 13.25
N LYS A 19 4.49 -5.49 13.39
CA LYS A 19 3.59 -5.63 14.54
C LYS A 19 3.73 -7.03 15.14
N GLY A 20 3.66 -7.12 16.47
CA GLY A 20 3.96 -8.33 17.24
C GLY A 20 5.43 -8.43 17.66
N GLU A 21 5.72 -9.43 18.50
CA GLU A 21 7.08 -9.71 18.98
C GLU A 21 7.97 -10.24 17.84
N LYS A 22 9.25 -9.86 17.86
CA LYS A 22 10.22 -10.33 16.86
C LYS A 22 10.33 -11.85 16.95
N ALA A 23 10.16 -12.53 15.82
CA ALA A 23 10.12 -13.99 15.71
C ALA A 23 8.96 -14.69 16.44
N GLY A 24 7.98 -13.95 16.97
CA GLY A 24 6.77 -14.53 17.54
C GLY A 24 5.81 -15.06 16.48
N GLU A 25 4.90 -15.96 16.88
CA GLU A 25 3.87 -16.54 15.99
C GLU A 25 2.93 -15.49 15.40
N ASN A 26 2.72 -14.39 16.14
CA ASN A 26 1.85 -13.29 15.73
C ASN A 26 2.60 -12.15 15.01
N GLU A 27 3.83 -12.37 14.56
CA GLU A 27 4.63 -11.36 13.83
C GLU A 27 4.12 -11.18 12.40
N TYR A 28 3.78 -9.95 12.02
CA TYR A 28 3.48 -9.59 10.64
C TYR A 28 4.00 -8.21 10.27
N GLY A 29 4.16 -8.02 8.95
CA GLY A 29 4.39 -6.71 8.37
C GLY A 29 3.07 -5.98 8.17
N PHE A 30 3.06 -4.65 8.28
CA PHE A 30 1.90 -3.85 7.91
C PHE A 30 2.31 -2.51 7.33
N ILE A 31 1.38 -1.92 6.58
CA ILE A 31 1.39 -0.49 6.26
C ILE A 31 0.07 0.10 6.72
N ASP A 32 0.11 1.32 7.25
CA ASP A 32 -1.07 2.11 7.52
C ASP A 32 -1.34 3.08 6.38
N ILE A 33 -2.58 3.13 5.90
CA ILE A 33 -3.03 4.15 4.96
C ILE A 33 -4.36 4.68 5.48
N LEU A 34 -4.42 5.99 5.77
CA LEU A 34 -5.61 6.65 6.35
C LEU A 34 -6.17 5.93 7.60
N LYS A 35 -5.30 5.49 8.51
CA LYS A 35 -5.63 4.70 9.72
C LYS A 35 -6.20 3.31 9.46
N GLN A 36 -6.21 2.85 8.20
CA GLN A 36 -6.48 1.47 7.87
C GLN A 36 -5.18 0.68 7.84
N GLU A 37 -5.08 -0.30 8.73
CA GLU A 37 -3.95 -1.23 8.79
C GLU A 37 -4.12 -2.30 7.71
N ILE A 38 -3.10 -2.43 6.87
CA ILE A 38 -3.05 -3.43 5.81
C ILE A 38 -1.96 -4.42 6.16
N LYS A 39 -2.37 -5.63 6.56
CA LYS A 39 -1.45 -6.74 6.85
C LYS A 39 -0.73 -7.20 5.59
N LEU A 40 0.56 -7.43 5.73
CA LEU A 40 1.50 -7.87 4.72
C LEU A 40 2.38 -9.02 5.25
N PRO A 41 2.96 -9.83 4.35
CA PRO A 41 3.89 -10.89 4.72
C PRO A 41 5.07 -10.43 5.59
N LYS A 42 5.50 -11.31 6.52
CA LYS A 42 6.60 -11.06 7.46
C LYS A 42 7.94 -10.81 6.77
N ASN A 43 8.20 -11.46 5.62
CA ASN A 43 9.43 -11.28 4.86
C ASN A 43 9.58 -9.86 4.28
N LEU A 44 8.51 -9.05 4.27
CA LEU A 44 8.55 -7.67 3.80
C LEU A 44 8.86 -6.65 4.91
N ILE A 45 8.96 -7.06 6.18
CA ILE A 45 9.26 -6.15 7.29
C ILE A 45 10.55 -5.37 7.03
N ASN A 46 10.50 -4.06 7.22
CA ASN A 46 11.56 -3.09 6.93
C ASN A 46 11.91 -2.91 5.46
N LEU A 47 11.17 -3.50 4.52
CA LEU A 47 11.28 -3.23 3.10
C LEU A 47 10.29 -2.13 2.67
N PHE A 48 10.60 -1.48 1.54
CA PHE A 48 9.66 -0.60 0.87
C PHE A 48 8.73 -1.39 -0.02
N VAL A 49 7.45 -1.00 -0.02
CA VAL A 49 6.45 -1.47 -0.98
C VAL A 49 5.99 -0.30 -1.84
N TYR A 50 5.70 -0.60 -3.10
CA TYR A 50 5.18 0.35 -4.09
C TYR A 50 3.66 0.26 -4.14
N CYS A 51 3.01 1.34 -3.73
CA CYS A 51 1.56 1.43 -3.66
C CYS A 51 1.01 2.22 -4.85
N ILE A 52 -0.04 1.68 -5.45
CA ILE A 52 -0.81 2.33 -6.52
C ILE A 52 -2.24 2.46 -6.03
N LEU A 53 -2.68 3.69 -5.83
CA LEU A 53 -4.06 4.01 -5.47
C LEU A 53 -4.80 4.50 -6.71
N ASP A 54 -5.68 3.68 -7.25
CA ASP A 54 -6.52 4.01 -8.40
C ASP A 54 -7.85 4.60 -7.92
N THR A 55 -8.08 5.87 -8.26
CA THR A 55 -9.25 6.63 -7.85
C THR A 55 -10.50 6.32 -8.68
N ILE A 56 -10.35 5.66 -9.85
CA ILE A 56 -11.48 5.25 -10.68
C ILE A 56 -12.02 3.92 -10.21
N SER A 57 -11.16 2.91 -10.06
CA SER A 57 -11.57 1.59 -9.56
C SER A 57 -11.75 1.53 -8.05
N GLU A 58 -11.35 2.58 -7.32
CA GLU A 58 -11.32 2.63 -5.85
C GLU A 58 -10.50 1.47 -5.27
N THR A 59 -9.32 1.21 -5.84
CA THR A 59 -8.44 0.11 -5.41
C THR A 59 -7.07 0.59 -5.01
N LEU A 60 -6.52 -0.04 -3.98
CA LEU A 60 -5.12 0.08 -3.60
C LEU A 60 -4.40 -1.24 -3.92
N SER A 61 -3.44 -1.17 -4.83
CA SER A 61 -2.55 -2.29 -5.16
C SER A 61 -1.18 -2.06 -4.54
N ILE A 62 -0.61 -3.10 -3.93
CA ILE A 62 0.68 -3.08 -3.26
C ILE A 62 1.61 -4.03 -4.01
N HIS A 63 2.80 -3.54 -4.33
CA HIS A 63 3.80 -4.26 -5.08
C HIS A 63 5.11 -4.31 -4.32
N THR A 64 5.90 -5.35 -4.60
CA THR A 64 7.30 -5.48 -4.18
C THR A 64 8.15 -5.75 -5.41
N GLU A 65 9.44 -5.41 -5.34
CA GLU A 65 10.40 -5.86 -6.33
C GLU A 65 10.65 -7.37 -6.16
N GLY A 66 10.54 -8.13 -7.25
CA GLY A 66 10.91 -9.53 -7.33
C GLY A 66 12.39 -9.72 -7.65
N GLU A 67 12.85 -10.96 -7.60
CA GLU A 67 14.22 -11.34 -7.93
C GLU A 67 14.59 -11.03 -9.39
N ASP A 68 13.60 -10.89 -10.27
CA ASP A 68 13.77 -10.52 -11.67
C ASP A 68 13.84 -8.99 -11.91
N GLY A 69 13.87 -8.20 -10.83
CA GLY A 69 13.86 -6.73 -10.88
C GLY A 69 12.53 -6.13 -11.31
N LYS A 70 11.46 -6.93 -11.41
CA LYS A 70 10.12 -6.44 -11.76
C LYS A 70 9.26 -6.21 -10.53
N LEU A 71 8.31 -5.29 -10.66
CA LEU A 71 7.28 -5.09 -9.65
C LEU A 71 6.25 -6.21 -9.74
N ASN A 72 6.14 -6.98 -8.66
CA ASN A 72 5.13 -8.02 -8.49
C ASN A 72 4.04 -7.51 -7.55
N GLU A 73 2.78 -7.62 -7.99
CA GLU A 73 1.64 -7.33 -7.13
C GLU A 73 1.53 -8.42 -6.06
N ILE A 74 1.49 -8.00 -4.79
CA ILE A 74 1.35 -8.91 -3.65
C ILE A 74 -0.05 -8.88 -3.05
N LYS A 75 -0.78 -7.77 -3.23
CA LYS A 75 -2.09 -7.57 -2.64
C LYS A 75 -2.81 -6.42 -3.32
N THR A 76 -4.09 -6.62 -3.60
CA THR A 76 -5.02 -5.56 -4.00
C THR A 76 -6.20 -5.56 -3.04
N ILE A 77 -6.62 -4.36 -2.62
CA ILE A 77 -7.79 -4.18 -1.75
C ILE A 77 -8.68 -3.07 -2.30
N ASN A 78 -9.98 -3.19 -2.05
CA ASN A 78 -10.92 -2.09 -2.27
C ASN A 78 -10.61 -1.00 -1.23
N PHE A 79 -10.40 0.22 -1.71
CA PHE A 79 -9.99 1.38 -0.93
C PHE A 79 -10.80 2.60 -1.37
N LYS A 80 -11.94 2.83 -0.69
CA LYS A 80 -12.82 3.95 -1.00
C LYS A 80 -12.19 5.27 -0.56
N ILE A 81 -11.89 6.11 -1.54
CA ILE A 81 -11.42 7.48 -1.28
C ILE A 81 -12.64 8.39 -1.36
N LYS A 82 -13.02 8.99 -0.23
CA LYS A 82 -13.94 10.12 -0.27
C LYS A 82 -13.13 11.39 -0.43
N ASN A 83 -13.37 12.13 -1.52
CA ASN A 83 -12.86 13.49 -1.62
C ASN A 83 -13.42 14.30 -0.44
N ILE A 84 -12.53 14.83 0.39
CA ILE A 84 -12.90 15.85 1.37
C ILE A 84 -12.97 17.15 0.59
N ILE A 85 -14.13 17.41 -0.02
CA ILE A 85 -14.44 18.73 -0.56
C ILE A 85 -14.86 19.58 0.64
N SER A 86 -13.94 20.43 1.10
CA SER A 86 -14.23 21.51 2.06
C SER A 86 -14.90 22.68 1.36
#